data_AF-A0A932HVA7-F1
#
_entry.id   AF-A0A932HVA7-F1
#
_cell.length_a   1.000
_cell.length_b   1.000
_cell.length_c   1.000
_cell.angle_alpha   90.00
_cell.angle_beta   90.00
_cell.angle_gamma   90.00
#
_symmetry.space_group_name_H-M   'P 1'
#
loop_
_entity.id
_entity.type
_entity.pdbx_description
1 polymer ?
#
loop_
_entity_poly.entity_id
_entity_poly.type
_entity_poly.pdbx_seq_one_letter_code
_entity_poly.pdbx_strand_id
1 'polypeptide(L)'
;QLSELHPEAQRFFHEPPANSHTTMVVMTSNRGLCGALNVNVARTVMSELELRGKENTEVICLGKKGVQILSSFGVQVALAYDKDDTAATDTSLVDLSDLLYKKFLEKLTDHVVIVYPHFESAIKQQPVMRMLYPFPKFIPEHLSDESTNEPSANDNGIENGEHLYEPNAVSVLEYLIPRYGEIILYQALLESNASEHSARMVSMKNATDAAKDMATELTLEFNKARQASITKEIAEIASGAAALEQSSF
;
A
#
# COMPACT_ATOMS: atom_id res chain seq x y z
N GLN A 1 -33.47 14.95 -4.73
CA GLN A 1 -32.65 15.82 -3.86
C GLN A 1 -31.22 16.00 -4.40
N LEU A 2 -30.51 14.96 -4.88
CA LEU A 2 -29.22 15.16 -5.61
C LEU A 2 -29.34 15.93 -6.94
N SER A 3 -30.55 15.95 -7.52
CA SER A 3 -30.89 16.61 -8.79
C SER A 3 -30.95 18.14 -8.72
N GLU A 4 -30.92 18.73 -7.52
CA GLU A 4 -30.97 20.19 -7.30
C GLU A 4 -29.59 20.80 -7.03
N LEU A 5 -28.53 20.00 -6.99
CA LEU A 5 -27.17 20.51 -6.85
C LEU A 5 -26.70 21.22 -8.12
N HIS A 6 -25.88 22.26 -7.94
CA HIS A 6 -25.16 22.92 -9.03
C HIS A 6 -24.41 21.88 -9.88
N PRO A 7 -24.33 22.04 -11.22
CA PRO A 7 -23.72 21.05 -12.12
C PRO A 7 -22.31 20.61 -11.71
N GLU A 8 -21.55 21.49 -11.06
CA GLU A 8 -20.19 21.21 -10.57
C GLU A 8 -20.18 20.22 -9.40
N ALA A 9 -21.15 20.30 -8.49
CA ALA A 9 -21.27 19.40 -7.36
C ALA A 9 -21.81 18.02 -7.78
N GLN A 10 -22.68 17.97 -8.80
CA GLN A 10 -23.21 16.70 -9.33
C GLN A 10 -22.08 15.79 -9.84
N ARG A 11 -21.00 16.37 -10.38
CA ARG A 11 -19.87 15.61 -10.95
C ARG A 11 -19.18 14.69 -9.94
N PHE A 12 -19.19 15.03 -8.66
CA PHE A 12 -18.61 14.18 -7.61
C PHE A 12 -19.43 12.92 -7.34
N PHE A 13 -20.63 12.76 -7.91
CA PHE A 13 -21.51 11.62 -7.68
C PHE A 13 -21.95 10.90 -8.97
N HIS A 14 -21.55 11.41 -10.14
CA HIS A 14 -21.83 10.79 -11.43
C HIS A 14 -20.68 9.89 -11.86
N GLU A 15 -21.03 8.72 -12.43
CA GLU A 15 -20.06 7.86 -13.07
C GLU A 15 -19.49 8.54 -14.34
N PRO A 16 -18.16 8.58 -14.50
CA PRO A 16 -17.53 9.16 -15.67
C PRO A 16 -17.71 8.29 -16.94
N PRO A 17 -17.45 8.84 -18.14
CA PRO A 17 -17.59 8.13 -19.40
C PRO A 17 -16.55 6.99 -19.56
N ALA A 18 -16.81 6.06 -20.49
CA ALA A 18 -16.03 4.82 -20.67
C ALA A 18 -14.57 4.98 -21.12
N ASN A 19 -14.17 6.16 -21.62
CA ASN A 19 -12.80 6.45 -22.05
C ASN A 19 -12.24 7.59 -21.20
N SER A 20 -11.98 7.27 -19.93
CA SER A 20 -11.73 8.24 -18.87
C SER A 20 -10.27 8.30 -18.45
N HIS A 21 -9.78 9.53 -18.25
CA HIS A 21 -8.44 9.75 -17.70
C HIS A 21 -8.45 9.49 -16.19
N THR A 22 -7.48 8.74 -15.71
CA THR A 22 -7.40 8.35 -14.29
C THR A 22 -6.11 8.87 -13.68
N THR A 23 -6.19 9.57 -12.56
CA THR A 23 -5.04 9.87 -11.71
C THR A 23 -5.00 8.83 -10.59
N MET A 24 -3.92 8.06 -10.57
CA MET A 24 -3.69 6.99 -9.60
C MET A 24 -2.62 7.41 -8.60
N VAL A 25 -3.03 7.56 -7.35
CA VAL A 25 -2.13 7.82 -6.22
C VAL A 25 -1.69 6.50 -5.64
N VAL A 26 -0.39 6.24 -5.61
CA VAL A 26 0.19 4.99 -5.12
C VAL A 26 0.98 5.27 -3.85
N MET A 27 0.51 4.75 -2.72
CA MET A 27 1.18 4.89 -1.43
C MET A 27 2.10 3.69 -1.18
N THR A 28 3.36 3.97 -0.89
CA THR A 28 4.40 2.97 -0.62
C THR A 28 5.32 3.46 0.50
N SER A 29 6.17 2.57 1.01
CA SER A 29 7.16 2.97 2.02
C SER A 29 8.30 3.81 1.44
N ASN A 30 8.94 4.61 2.29
CA ASN A 30 10.22 5.23 1.93
C ASN A 30 11.38 4.23 2.02
N ARG A 31 11.35 3.35 3.02
CA ARG A 31 12.42 2.41 3.35
C ARG A 31 12.02 0.98 2.99
N GLY A 32 13.00 0.15 2.65
CA GLY A 32 12.78 -1.26 2.35
C GLY A 32 12.53 -2.12 3.60
N LEU A 33 12.81 -3.41 3.44
CA LEU A 33 12.77 -4.42 4.50
C LEU A 33 11.37 -4.66 5.11
N CYS A 34 10.32 -4.39 4.35
CA CYS A 34 8.92 -4.64 4.70
C CYS A 34 8.34 -5.87 3.97
N GLY A 35 9.18 -6.88 3.70
CA GLY A 35 8.78 -8.07 2.95
C GLY A 35 8.21 -7.74 1.57
N ALA A 36 7.07 -8.33 1.24
CA ALA A 36 6.42 -8.20 -0.07
C ALA A 36 5.49 -6.97 -0.19
N LEU A 37 5.39 -6.12 0.84
CA LEU A 37 4.39 -5.04 0.91
C LEU A 37 4.35 -4.14 -0.33
N ASN A 38 5.47 -3.50 -0.67
CA ASN A 38 5.54 -2.60 -1.82
C ASN A 38 5.40 -3.33 -3.16
N VAL A 39 5.85 -4.59 -3.22
CA VAL A 39 5.72 -5.41 -4.44
C VAL A 39 4.25 -5.75 -4.68
N ASN A 40 3.49 -6.07 -3.64
CA ASN A 40 2.07 -6.35 -3.75
C ASN A 40 1.29 -5.11 -4.20
N VAL A 41 1.59 -3.93 -3.63
CA VAL A 41 1.02 -2.66 -4.10
C VAL A 41 1.33 -2.43 -5.58
N ALA A 42 2.59 -2.60 -5.99
CA ALA A 42 2.98 -2.44 -7.39
C ALA A 42 2.28 -3.43 -8.33
N ARG A 43 2.05 -4.68 -7.91
CA ARG A 43 1.28 -5.66 -8.70
C ARG A 43 -0.16 -5.20 -8.92
N THR A 44 -0.84 -4.71 -7.88
CA THR A 44 -2.20 -4.17 -8.00
C THR A 44 -2.24 -2.99 -8.97
N VAL A 45 -1.26 -2.08 -8.88
CA VAL A 45 -1.11 -0.96 -9.82
C VAL A 45 -0.93 -1.46 -11.24
N MET A 46 -0.05 -2.44 -11.48
CA MET A 46 0.20 -2.98 -12.81
C MET A 46 -1.05 -3.63 -13.42
N SER A 47 -1.79 -4.42 -12.63
CA SER A 47 -3.04 -5.02 -13.08
C SER A 47 -4.07 -3.95 -13.46
N GLU A 48 -4.16 -2.86 -12.70
CA GLU A 48 -5.08 -1.77 -13.03
C GLU A 48 -4.65 -0.97 -14.26
N LEU A 49 -3.34 -0.78 -14.45
CA LEU A 49 -2.79 -0.14 -15.66
C LEU A 49 -3.01 -0.98 -16.92
N GLU A 50 -3.00 -2.31 -16.80
CA GLU A 50 -3.34 -3.22 -17.92
C GLU A 50 -4.82 -3.13 -18.30
N LEU A 51 -5.71 -2.89 -17.33
CA LEU A 51 -7.15 -2.74 -17.57
C LEU A 51 -7.52 -1.38 -18.15
N ARG A 52 -6.94 -0.29 -17.64
CA ARG A 52 -7.28 1.10 -18.03
C ARG A 52 -6.47 1.65 -19.20
N GLY A 53 -5.31 1.06 -19.48
CA GLY A 53 -4.30 1.62 -20.37
C GLY A 53 -3.34 2.55 -19.63
N LYS A 54 -2.04 2.40 -19.92
CA LYS A 54 -0.97 3.20 -19.29
C LYS A 54 -1.03 4.66 -19.71
N GLU A 55 -1.41 4.91 -20.96
CA GLU A 55 -1.56 6.22 -21.57
C GLU A 55 -2.73 7.03 -21.01
N ASN A 56 -3.74 6.35 -20.47
CA ASN A 56 -4.91 6.98 -19.85
C ASN A 56 -4.74 7.17 -18.33
N THR A 57 -3.64 6.69 -17.76
CA THR A 57 -3.44 6.69 -16.30
C THR A 57 -2.19 7.46 -15.92
N GLU A 58 -2.38 8.57 -15.22
CA GLU A 58 -1.31 9.33 -14.60
C GLU A 58 -1.01 8.76 -13.21
N VAL A 59 0.24 8.33 -12.98
CA VAL A 59 0.65 7.76 -11.69
C VAL A 59 1.38 8.80 -10.84
N ILE A 60 0.88 9.03 -9.63
CA ILE A 60 1.51 9.85 -8.60
C ILE A 60 1.92 8.94 -7.44
N CYS A 61 3.18 9.01 -7.01
CA CYS A 61 3.65 8.21 -5.89
C CYS A 61 3.74 9.03 -4.60
N LEU A 62 3.27 8.47 -3.50
CA LEU A 62 3.60 8.91 -2.14
C LEU A 62 4.50 7.84 -1.52
N GLY A 63 5.80 8.14 -1.42
CA GLY A 63 6.83 7.24 -0.93
C GLY A 63 7.84 6.81 -2.01
N LYS A 64 9.10 6.70 -1.58
CA LYS A 64 10.26 6.47 -2.47
C LYS A 64 10.26 5.11 -3.17
N LYS A 65 9.72 4.06 -2.54
CA LYS A 65 9.79 2.70 -3.08
C LYS A 65 8.86 2.50 -4.28
N GLY A 66 7.72 3.17 -4.32
CA GLY A 66 6.80 3.15 -5.45
C GLY A 66 7.47 3.62 -6.72
N VAL A 67 8.18 4.77 -6.67
CA VAL A 67 8.94 5.30 -7.80
C VAL A 67 9.94 4.28 -8.33
N GLN A 68 10.74 3.69 -7.44
CA GLN A 68 11.77 2.71 -7.82
C GLN A 68 11.18 1.46 -8.48
N ILE A 69 10.13 0.88 -7.87
CA ILE A 69 9.56 -0.39 -8.33
C ILE A 69 8.76 -0.17 -9.62
N LEU A 70 7.90 0.85 -9.69
CA LEU A 70 7.07 1.12 -10.86
C LEU A 70 7.92 1.52 -12.07
N SER A 71 8.97 2.32 -11.88
CA SER A 71 9.90 2.65 -12.95
C SER A 71 10.60 1.41 -13.52
N SER A 72 10.92 0.41 -12.68
CA SER A 72 11.51 -0.85 -13.14
C SER A 72 10.55 -1.69 -14.00
N PHE A 73 9.25 -1.46 -13.89
CA PHE A 73 8.21 -2.05 -14.73
C PHE A 73 7.83 -1.16 -15.95
N GLY A 74 8.60 -0.10 -16.21
CA GLY A 74 8.36 0.81 -17.32
C GLY A 74 7.12 1.68 -17.15
N VAL A 75 6.68 1.93 -15.91
CA VAL A 75 5.61 2.90 -15.61
C VAL A 75 6.24 4.26 -15.37
N GLN A 76 5.75 5.28 -16.08
CA GLN A 76 6.18 6.66 -15.88
C GLN A 76 5.45 7.27 -14.68
N VAL A 77 6.21 7.64 -13.65
CA VAL A 77 5.66 8.37 -12.49
C VAL A 77 5.68 9.86 -12.81
N ALA A 78 4.51 10.49 -12.83
CA ALA A 78 4.36 11.90 -13.18
C ALA A 78 4.82 12.82 -12.03
N LEU A 79 4.53 12.43 -10.79
CA LEU A 79 4.88 13.20 -9.60
C LEU A 79 5.18 12.26 -8.43
N ALA A 80 6.09 12.66 -7.56
CA ALA A 80 6.45 11.89 -6.39
C ALA A 80 6.57 12.81 -5.17
N TYR A 81 5.96 12.39 -4.08
CA TYR A 81 6.06 13.00 -2.76
C TYR A 81 6.74 12.04 -1.79
N ASP A 82 7.49 12.59 -0.84
CA ASP A 82 7.98 11.80 0.29
C ASP A 82 6.82 11.52 1.23
N LYS A 83 6.68 10.26 1.68
CA LYS A 83 5.64 9.88 2.64
C LYS A 83 6.05 10.30 4.04
N ASP A 84 5.17 10.93 4.82
CA ASP A 84 5.42 11.11 6.26
C ASP A 84 5.22 9.79 7.01
N ASP A 85 6.33 9.19 7.46
CA ASP A 85 6.31 7.96 8.25
C ASP A 85 5.80 8.18 9.70
N THR A 86 5.71 9.43 10.17
CA THR A 86 5.23 9.77 11.52
C THR A 86 3.76 10.17 11.58
N ALA A 87 3.18 10.55 10.44
CA ALA A 87 1.83 11.10 10.32
C ALA A 87 1.55 12.27 11.30
N ALA A 88 2.58 13.05 11.64
CA ALA A 88 2.46 14.08 12.68
C ALA A 88 1.88 15.38 12.12
N THR A 89 2.25 15.79 10.90
CA THR A 89 1.67 16.94 10.18
C THR A 89 2.14 16.90 8.72
N ASP A 90 1.47 16.12 7.86
CA ASP A 90 1.95 15.93 6.48
C ASP A 90 1.47 17.05 5.55
N THR A 91 2.26 18.12 5.46
CA THR A 91 2.04 19.21 4.47
C THR A 91 2.01 18.69 3.04
N SER A 92 2.76 17.63 2.73
CA SER A 92 2.77 16.99 1.41
C SER A 92 1.42 16.37 1.06
N LEU A 93 0.68 15.87 2.06
CA LEU A 93 -0.64 15.28 1.86
C LEU A 93 -1.70 16.35 1.58
N VAL A 94 -1.60 17.52 2.22
CA VAL A 94 -2.45 18.68 1.93
C VAL A 94 -2.23 19.17 0.50
N ASP A 95 -0.96 19.37 0.10
CA ASP A 95 -0.61 19.78 -1.27
C ASP A 95 -1.09 18.76 -2.31
N LEU A 96 -0.95 17.46 -2.01
CA LEU A 96 -1.45 16.39 -2.87
C LEU A 96 -2.98 16.40 -2.97
N SER A 97 -3.69 16.56 -1.85
CA SER A 97 -5.16 16.63 -1.82
C SER A 97 -5.66 17.80 -2.68
N ASP A 98 -5.07 18.98 -2.50
CA ASP A 98 -5.41 20.17 -3.28
C ASP A 98 -5.14 19.99 -4.78
N LEU A 99 -4.02 19.36 -5.13
CA LEU A 99 -3.69 19.04 -6.52
C LEU A 99 -4.73 18.10 -7.15
N LEU A 100 -5.10 17.03 -6.45
CA LEU A 100 -6.07 16.04 -6.94
C LEU A 100 -7.46 16.66 -7.10
N TYR A 101 -7.88 17.47 -6.13
CA TYR A 101 -9.14 18.20 -6.18
C TYR A 101 -9.19 19.16 -7.39
N LYS A 102 -8.14 19.96 -7.60
CA LYS A 102 -8.03 20.86 -8.76
C LYS A 102 -8.05 20.10 -10.09
N LYS A 103 -7.24 19.04 -10.22
CA LYS A 103 -7.21 18.21 -11.43
C LYS A 103 -8.57 17.62 -11.77
N PHE A 104 -9.30 17.17 -10.76
CA PHE A 104 -10.64 16.66 -10.94
C PHE A 104 -11.58 17.78 -11.40
N LEU A 105 -11.64 18.91 -10.67
CA LEU A 105 -12.49 20.05 -11.04
C LEU A 105 -12.22 20.57 -12.47
N GLU A 106 -10.96 20.72 -12.84
CA GLU A 106 -10.53 21.26 -14.15
C GLU A 106 -10.70 20.27 -15.32
N LYS A 107 -11.24 19.07 -15.09
CA LYS A 107 -11.42 18.01 -16.12
C LYS A 107 -10.09 17.52 -16.72
N LEU A 108 -9.00 17.65 -15.98
CA LEU A 108 -7.73 17.03 -16.33
C LEU A 108 -7.73 15.53 -16.01
N THR A 109 -8.56 15.12 -15.05
CA THR A 109 -8.79 13.73 -14.70
C THR A 109 -10.27 13.49 -14.43
N ASP A 110 -10.74 12.31 -14.81
CA ASP A 110 -12.13 11.87 -14.64
C ASP A 110 -12.28 10.96 -13.42
N HIS A 111 -11.20 10.26 -13.03
CA HIS A 111 -11.15 9.44 -11.83
C HIS A 111 -9.90 9.76 -11.02
N VAL A 112 -10.04 9.82 -9.71
CA VAL A 112 -8.93 9.76 -8.78
C VAL A 112 -9.07 8.50 -7.95
N VAL A 113 -8.07 7.62 -8.04
CA VAL A 113 -8.01 6.38 -7.27
C VAL A 113 -6.76 6.37 -6.40
N ILE A 114 -6.88 5.81 -5.20
CA ILE A 114 -5.78 5.63 -4.25
C ILE A 114 -5.49 4.14 -4.11
N VAL A 115 -4.24 3.75 -4.26
CA VAL A 115 -3.76 2.37 -4.06
C VAL A 115 -2.78 2.38 -2.91
N TYR A 116 -3.10 1.63 -1.86
CA TYR A 116 -2.31 1.62 -0.63
C TYR A 116 -2.47 0.27 0.09
N PRO A 117 -1.54 -0.09 0.99
CA PRO A 117 -1.68 -1.31 1.76
C PRO A 117 -2.67 -1.12 2.92
N HIS A 118 -3.78 -1.85 2.89
CA HIS A 118 -4.78 -1.87 3.95
C HIS A 118 -4.30 -2.76 5.11
N PHE A 119 -4.39 -2.20 6.31
CA PHE A 119 -4.01 -2.88 7.54
C PHE A 119 -5.20 -3.69 8.07
N GLU A 120 -5.19 -5.01 7.85
CA GLU A 120 -6.20 -5.92 8.43
C GLU A 120 -5.71 -6.52 9.75
N SER A 121 -4.44 -6.91 9.81
CA SER A 121 -3.80 -7.40 11.04
C SER A 121 -2.28 -7.27 10.96
N ALA A 122 -1.57 -7.61 12.04
CA ALA A 122 -0.10 -7.61 12.06
C ALA A 122 0.53 -8.57 11.03
N ILE A 123 -0.20 -9.60 10.59
CA ILE A 123 0.29 -10.62 9.63
C ILE A 123 -0.26 -10.37 8.23
N LYS A 124 -1.49 -9.89 8.12
CA LYS A 124 -2.19 -9.72 6.84
C LYS A 124 -2.30 -8.24 6.48
N GLN A 125 -1.58 -7.85 5.43
CA GLN A 125 -1.71 -6.55 4.77
C GLN A 125 -2.01 -6.80 3.30
N GLN A 126 -3.12 -6.25 2.81
CA GLN A 126 -3.55 -6.44 1.42
C GLN A 126 -3.58 -5.10 0.70
N PRO A 127 -3.01 -5.00 -0.51
CA PRO A 127 -3.15 -3.79 -1.31
C PRO A 127 -4.61 -3.63 -1.72
N VAL A 128 -5.19 -2.47 -1.44
CA VAL A 128 -6.54 -2.10 -1.87
C VAL A 128 -6.47 -0.91 -2.79
N MET A 129 -7.43 -0.85 -3.73
CA MET A 129 -7.68 0.32 -4.54
C MET A 129 -9.01 0.91 -4.09
N ARG A 130 -9.03 2.21 -3.78
CA ARG A 130 -10.24 2.93 -3.38
C ARG A 130 -10.43 4.14 -4.29
N MET A 131 -11.67 4.39 -4.70
CA MET A 131 -12.02 5.58 -5.46
C MET A 131 -12.13 6.78 -4.52
N LEU A 132 -11.36 7.83 -4.82
CA LEU A 132 -11.42 9.10 -4.11
C LEU A 132 -12.41 10.06 -4.79
N TYR A 133 -12.30 10.20 -6.11
CA TYR A 133 -13.22 11.00 -6.93
C TYR A 133 -13.57 10.27 -8.24
N PRO A 134 -14.81 10.38 -8.75
CA PRO A 134 -15.99 10.80 -8.01
C PRO A 134 -16.25 9.86 -6.81
N PHE A 135 -17.01 10.31 -5.82
CA PHE A 135 -17.33 9.45 -4.69
C PHE A 135 -18.21 8.29 -5.17
N PRO A 136 -17.94 7.06 -4.72
CA PRO A 136 -18.85 5.96 -4.98
C PRO A 136 -20.21 6.32 -4.36
N LYS A 137 -21.30 5.98 -5.07
CA LYS A 137 -22.64 6.12 -4.51
C LYS A 137 -22.68 5.34 -3.20
N PHE A 138 -23.05 6.01 -2.11
CA PHE A 138 -23.19 5.40 -0.81
C PHE A 138 -24.30 4.35 -0.90
N ILE A 139 -23.93 3.08 -1.01
CA ILE A 139 -24.83 1.96 -0.79
C ILE A 139 -24.53 1.51 0.64
N PRO A 140 -25.40 1.76 1.62
CA PRO A 140 -25.20 1.28 2.97
C PRO A 140 -25.02 -0.23 2.96
N GLU A 141 -23.88 -0.71 3.44
CA GLU A 141 -23.46 -2.12 3.44
C GLU A 141 -24.26 -3.00 4.43
N HIS A 142 -25.36 -2.47 4.98
CA HIS A 142 -26.28 -3.17 5.90
C HIS A 142 -27.54 -3.72 5.20
N LEU A 143 -27.60 -3.70 3.87
CA LEU A 143 -28.73 -4.27 3.08
C LEU A 143 -28.32 -5.43 2.18
N SER A 144 -27.16 -6.04 2.43
CA SER A 144 -26.68 -7.22 1.69
C SER A 144 -26.48 -8.41 2.61
N ASP A 145 -27.50 -8.76 3.39
CA ASP A 145 -27.68 -10.15 3.82
C ASP A 145 -28.73 -10.79 2.90
N GLU A 146 -28.36 -11.97 2.42
CA GLU A 146 -29.07 -12.78 1.44
C GLU A 146 -30.55 -12.99 1.79
N SER A 147 -31.46 -12.36 1.05
CA SER A 147 -32.66 -13.04 0.56
C SER A 147 -33.31 -12.25 -0.57
N THR A 148 -33.60 -12.97 -1.63
CA THR A 148 -34.55 -12.61 -2.68
C THR A 148 -35.75 -11.85 -2.13
N ASN A 149 -35.88 -10.57 -2.46
CA ASN A 149 -37.11 -9.90 -2.86
C ASN A 149 -36.77 -8.49 -3.35
N GLU A 150 -37.46 -8.05 -4.39
CA GLU A 150 -37.36 -6.71 -4.94
C GLU A 150 -37.44 -5.63 -3.84
N PRO A 151 -36.71 -4.50 -3.96
CA PRO A 151 -36.73 -3.47 -2.94
C PRO A 151 -38.11 -2.80 -2.94
N SER A 152 -38.97 -3.25 -2.02
CA SER A 152 -40.18 -2.54 -1.64
C SER A 152 -39.76 -1.22 -0.98
N ALA A 153 -40.31 -0.13 -1.50
CA ALA A 153 -39.93 1.25 -1.22
C ALA A 153 -40.28 1.76 0.20
N ASN A 154 -40.31 0.91 1.23
CA ASN A 154 -40.73 1.31 2.58
C ASN A 154 -40.05 0.47 3.67
N ASP A 155 -38.75 0.64 3.90
CA ASP A 155 -38.18 0.36 5.22
C ASP A 155 -37.20 1.45 5.64
N ASN A 156 -37.51 2.07 6.78
CA ASN A 156 -36.97 3.33 7.25
C ASN A 156 -35.76 3.07 8.17
N GLY A 157 -34.58 3.53 7.77
CA GLY A 157 -33.38 3.50 8.63
C GLY A 157 -32.35 4.61 8.37
N ILE A 158 -32.60 5.48 7.40
CA ILE A 158 -31.89 6.76 7.26
C ILE A 158 -32.99 7.79 7.38
N GLU A 159 -33.06 8.46 8.53
CA GLU A 159 -33.86 9.67 8.63
C GLU A 159 -33.37 10.60 7.50
N ASN A 160 -34.19 10.78 6.47
CA ASN A 160 -34.06 11.90 5.53
C ASN A 160 -34.43 13.16 6.34
N GLY A 161 -33.62 13.50 7.33
CA GLY A 161 -33.75 14.71 8.09
C GLY A 161 -33.64 15.87 7.10
N GLU A 162 -34.67 16.70 7.04
CA GLU A 162 -34.59 17.96 6.30
C GLU A 162 -33.52 18.83 6.99
N HIS A 163 -32.30 18.74 6.49
CA HIS A 163 -31.19 19.53 7.01
C HIS A 163 -31.28 20.95 6.46
N LEU A 164 -31.32 21.93 7.37
CA LEU A 164 -31.18 23.34 7.01
C LEU A 164 -29.70 23.63 6.75
N TYR A 165 -29.35 23.97 5.50
CA TYR A 165 -27.98 24.32 5.11
C TYR A 165 -27.82 25.83 5.06
N GLU A 166 -26.92 26.37 5.88
CA GLU A 166 -26.54 27.79 5.84
C GLU A 166 -25.09 27.91 5.29
N PRO A 167 -24.83 28.76 4.27
CA PRO A 167 -25.75 29.65 3.55
C PRO A 167 -26.61 28.96 2.47
N ASN A 168 -26.14 27.85 1.89
CA ASN A 168 -26.91 26.96 1.00
C ASN A 168 -26.19 25.59 0.90
N ALA A 169 -26.88 24.56 0.42
CA ALA A 169 -26.35 23.19 0.35
C ALA A 169 -25.10 23.06 -0.55
N VAL A 170 -25.02 23.83 -1.63
CA VAL A 170 -23.91 23.79 -2.59
C VAL A 170 -22.64 24.33 -1.95
N SER A 171 -22.70 25.50 -1.31
CA SER A 171 -21.55 26.11 -0.64
C SER A 171 -21.04 25.27 0.53
N VAL A 172 -21.94 24.62 1.27
CA VAL A 172 -21.54 23.66 2.31
C VAL A 172 -20.79 22.48 1.70
N LEU A 173 -21.30 21.93 0.60
CA LEU A 173 -20.70 20.79 -0.05
C LEU A 173 -19.34 21.13 -0.69
N GLU A 174 -19.21 22.27 -1.36
CA GLU A 174 -17.94 22.78 -1.91
C GLU A 174 -16.86 22.91 -0.84
N TYR A 175 -17.24 23.23 0.39
CA TYR A 175 -16.32 23.26 1.54
C TYR A 175 -15.98 21.85 2.07
N LEU A 176 -16.96 20.94 2.09
CA LEU A 176 -16.80 19.60 2.66
C LEU A 176 -16.03 18.62 1.76
N ILE A 177 -16.24 18.68 0.45
CA ILE A 177 -15.62 17.76 -0.52
C ILE A 177 -14.08 17.72 -0.45
N PRO A 178 -13.35 18.85 -0.51
CA PRO A 178 -11.89 18.83 -0.43
C PRO A 178 -11.42 18.29 0.92
N ARG A 179 -12.11 18.65 2.01
CA ARG A 179 -11.79 18.18 3.37
C ARG A 179 -12.05 16.69 3.55
N TYR A 180 -13.12 16.16 2.95
CA TYR A 180 -13.38 14.73 2.93
C TYR A 180 -12.29 13.97 2.16
N GLY A 181 -11.85 14.52 1.02
CA GLY A 181 -10.74 13.95 0.26
C GLY A 181 -9.44 13.87 1.06
N GLU A 182 -9.12 14.94 1.78
CA GLU A 182 -7.99 15.00 2.70
C GLU A 182 -8.08 13.93 3.80
N ILE A 183 -9.25 13.77 4.42
CA ILE A 183 -9.49 12.75 5.46
C ILE A 183 -9.25 11.34 4.91
N ILE A 184 -9.75 11.03 3.71
CA ILE A 184 -9.57 9.71 3.09
C ILE A 184 -8.10 9.43 2.76
N LEU A 185 -7.38 10.44 2.23
CA LEU A 185 -5.95 10.33 1.98
C LEU A 185 -5.17 10.14 3.28
N TYR A 186 -5.51 10.89 4.33
CA TYR A 186 -4.87 10.76 5.64
C TYR A 186 -5.15 9.40 6.29
N GLN A 187 -6.36 8.87 6.17
CA GLN A 187 -6.68 7.51 6.60
C GLN A 187 -5.82 6.48 5.85
N ALA A 188 -5.71 6.59 4.53
CA ALA A 188 -4.88 5.71 3.72
C ALA A 188 -3.39 5.80 4.10
N LEU A 189 -2.89 7.00 4.45
CA LEU A 189 -1.54 7.20 4.98
C LEU A 189 -1.34 6.44 6.29
N LEU A 190 -2.27 6.56 7.24
CA LEU A 190 -2.21 5.86 8.53
C LEU A 190 -2.24 4.34 8.35
N GLU A 191 -3.14 3.82 7.51
CA GLU A 191 -3.23 2.39 7.20
C GLU A 191 -1.94 1.90 6.51
N SER A 192 -1.37 2.72 5.62
CA SER A 192 -0.09 2.42 4.98
C SER A 192 1.06 2.36 5.98
N ASN A 193 1.12 3.30 6.93
CA ASN A 193 2.15 3.34 7.97
C ASN A 193 2.05 2.14 8.91
N ALA A 194 0.83 1.82 9.37
CA ALA A 194 0.58 0.64 10.20
C ALA A 194 1.00 -0.66 9.48
N SER A 195 0.56 -0.82 8.22
CA SER A 195 0.93 -1.95 7.38
C SER A 195 2.44 -2.07 7.17
N GLU A 196 3.12 -0.93 6.95
CA GLU A 196 4.57 -0.89 6.79
C GLU A 196 5.32 -1.36 8.04
N HIS A 197 4.94 -0.85 9.20
CA HIS A 197 5.58 -1.23 10.46
C HIS A 197 5.36 -2.71 10.79
N SER A 198 4.14 -3.21 10.62
CA SER A 198 3.83 -4.63 10.85
C SER A 198 4.55 -5.55 9.87
N ALA A 199 4.50 -5.25 8.56
CA ALA A 199 5.19 -6.05 7.56
C ALA A 199 6.72 -6.06 7.78
N ARG A 200 7.30 -4.94 8.20
CA ARG A 200 8.72 -4.86 8.57
C ARG A 200 9.05 -5.69 9.80
N MET A 201 8.22 -5.63 10.84
CA MET A 201 8.42 -6.42 12.05
C MET A 201 8.41 -7.92 11.73
N VAL A 202 7.44 -8.38 10.93
CA VAL A 202 7.35 -9.79 10.51
C VAL A 202 8.54 -10.19 9.64
N SER A 203 8.90 -9.36 8.65
CA SER A 203 10.05 -9.61 7.77
C SER A 203 11.36 -9.72 8.56
N MET A 204 11.56 -8.86 9.55
CA MET A 204 12.75 -8.88 10.40
C MET A 204 12.78 -10.04 11.37
N LYS A 205 11.63 -10.42 11.93
CA LYS A 205 11.51 -11.62 12.76
C LYS A 205 11.90 -12.86 11.97
N ASN A 206 11.33 -13.04 10.78
CA ASN A 206 11.65 -14.17 9.91
C ASN A 206 13.14 -14.18 9.50
N ALA A 207 13.72 -13.02 9.19
CA ALA A 207 15.15 -12.91 8.91
C ALA A 207 16.02 -13.27 10.13
N THR A 208 15.60 -12.90 11.34
CA THR A 208 16.31 -13.23 12.58
C THR A 208 16.25 -14.73 12.86
N ASP A 209 15.08 -15.36 12.65
CA ASP A 209 14.91 -16.79 12.85
C ASP A 209 15.73 -17.59 11.82
N ALA A 210 15.71 -17.19 10.55
CA ALA A 210 16.56 -17.79 9.51
C ALA A 210 18.06 -17.64 9.80
N ALA A 211 18.48 -16.49 10.35
CA ALA A 211 19.88 -16.27 10.73
C ALA A 211 20.30 -17.17 11.91
N LYS A 212 19.40 -17.44 12.88
CA LYS A 212 19.67 -18.38 13.97
C LYS A 212 19.84 -19.79 13.44
N ASP A 213 18.97 -20.23 12.53
CA ASP A 213 19.07 -21.55 11.93
C ASP A 213 20.41 -21.71 11.20
N MET A 214 20.80 -20.72 10.39
CA MET A 214 22.11 -20.70 9.71
C MET A 214 23.28 -20.71 10.71
N ALA A 215 23.19 -19.98 11.82
CA ALA A 215 24.22 -19.98 12.85
C ALA A 215 24.37 -21.35 13.51
N THR A 216 23.26 -22.08 13.74
CA THR A 216 23.33 -23.43 14.29
C THR A 216 23.99 -24.41 13.30
N GLU A 217 23.68 -24.31 12.02
CA GLU A 217 24.30 -25.13 10.96
C GLU A 217 25.79 -24.86 10.84
N LEU A 218 26.20 -23.58 10.77
CA LEU A 218 27.61 -23.19 10.72
C LEU A 218 28.38 -23.62 11.99
N THR A 219 27.73 -23.62 13.15
CA THR A 219 28.34 -24.12 14.39
C THR A 219 28.58 -25.62 14.34
N LEU A 220 27.66 -26.39 13.75
CA LEU A 220 27.83 -27.83 13.55
C LEU A 220 28.99 -28.11 12.60
N GLU A 221 29.04 -27.42 11.45
CA GLU A 221 30.13 -27.55 10.47
C GLU A 221 31.48 -27.14 11.06
N PHE A 222 31.53 -26.05 11.84
CA PHE A 222 32.73 -25.65 12.55
C PHE A 222 33.25 -26.74 13.50
N ASN A 223 32.37 -27.38 14.28
CA ASN A 223 32.76 -28.44 15.19
C ASN A 223 33.25 -29.70 14.46
N LYS A 224 32.62 -30.07 13.32
CA LYS A 224 33.09 -31.17 12.46
C LYS A 224 34.48 -30.86 11.90
N ALA A 225 34.68 -29.67 11.34
CA ALA A 225 35.97 -29.24 10.80
C ALA A 225 37.06 -29.20 11.87
N ARG A 226 36.72 -28.73 13.09
CA ARG A 226 37.62 -28.72 14.24
C ARG A 226 38.04 -30.14 14.62
N GLN A 227 37.10 -31.07 14.72
CA GLN A 227 37.41 -32.48 15.02
C GLN A 227 38.29 -33.10 13.95
N ALA A 228 37.99 -32.87 12.66
CA ALA A 228 38.80 -33.34 11.56
C ALA A 228 40.23 -32.79 11.61
N SER A 229 40.42 -31.50 11.95
CA SER A 229 41.76 -30.91 12.13
C SER A 229 42.53 -31.56 13.27
N ILE A 230 41.90 -31.74 14.44
CA ILE A 230 42.54 -32.40 15.59
C ILE A 230 42.95 -33.84 15.24
N THR A 231 42.06 -34.60 14.60
CA THR A 231 42.38 -35.97 14.17
C THR A 231 43.52 -35.99 13.16
N LYS A 232 43.53 -35.06 12.20
CA LYS A 232 44.61 -34.93 11.22
C LYS A 232 45.95 -34.60 11.89
N GLU A 233 45.98 -33.63 12.80
CA GLU A 233 47.19 -33.27 13.56
C GLU A 233 47.72 -34.46 14.36
N ILE A 234 46.85 -35.20 15.06
CA ILE A 234 47.26 -36.40 15.81
C ILE A 234 47.80 -37.49 14.87
N ALA A 235 47.15 -37.71 13.72
CA ALA A 235 47.60 -38.69 12.73
C ALA A 235 48.98 -38.32 12.14
N GLU A 236 49.22 -37.04 11.86
CA GLU A 236 50.51 -36.53 11.39
C GLU A 236 51.61 -36.69 12.44
N ILE A 237 51.32 -36.40 13.72
CA ILE A 237 52.27 -36.60 14.83
C ILE A 237 52.62 -38.09 14.99
N ALA A 238 51.61 -38.97 15.00
CA ALA A 238 51.82 -40.42 15.14
C ALA A 238 52.61 -41.01 13.96
N SER A 239 52.28 -40.59 12.74
CA SER A 239 53.02 -41.02 11.54
C SER A 239 54.46 -40.54 11.55
N GLY A 240 54.72 -39.31 12.00
CA GLY A 240 56.07 -38.76 12.13
C GLY A 240 56.91 -39.51 13.18
N ALA A 241 56.31 -39.84 14.34
CA ALA A 241 56.97 -40.62 15.38
C ALA A 241 57.33 -42.04 14.92
N ALA A 242 56.39 -42.73 14.26
CA ALA A 242 56.63 -44.09 13.75
C ALA A 242 57.73 -44.15 12.67
N ALA A 243 57.82 -43.11 11.83
CA ALA A 243 58.87 -43.01 10.81
C ALA A 243 60.27 -42.88 11.44
N LEU A 244 60.39 -42.17 12.57
CA LEU A 244 61.66 -42.05 13.31
C LEU A 244 62.09 -43.38 13.93
N GLU A 245 61.17 -44.13 14.54
CA GLU A 245 61.46 -45.47 15.09
C GLU A 245 61.98 -46.44 14.02
N GLN A 246 61.36 -46.47 12.84
CA GLN A 246 61.81 -47.34 11.74
C GLN A 246 63.19 -46.95 11.19
N SER A 247 63.58 -45.68 11.27
CA SER A 247 64.91 -45.22 10.87
C SER A 247 66.02 -45.52 11.89
N SER A 248 65.64 -45.88 13.11
CA SER A 248 66.55 -46.16 14.23
C SER A 248 66.92 -47.65 14.42
N PHE A 249 66.44 -48.52 13.51
CA PHE A 249 66.86 -49.92 13.33
C PHE A 249 67.68 -50.08 12.06
#